data_AF-A0A7S0LT92-F1
#
_entry.id   AF-A0A7S0LT92-F1
#
_cell.length_a   1.000
_cell.length_b   1.000
_cell.length_c   1.000
_cell.angle_alpha   90.00
_cell.angle_beta   90.00
_cell.angle_gamma   90.00
#
_symmetry.space_group_name_H-M   'P 1'
#
loop_
_entity.id
_entity.type
_entity.pdbx_description
1 polymer ?
#
loop_
_entity_poly.entity_id
_entity_poly.type
_entity_poly.pdbx_seq_one_letter_code
_entity_poly.pdbx_strand_id
1 'polypeptide(L)'
;TADEQFVPLLGFVSHVAPCYPKLAAALPHEIGEALEEHADSMAPPVRRAMLQALILLRNRGMVPALQLLQRCFRLFRCQDKVMRTRLYSHVISDVKAVNLKTKDPHLNKALQNFVIGMIADSSGVAAQYSLRAMVELYRKHIWRDAKTVNVVASALFCSHQK
;
A
#
# COMPACT_ATOMS: atom_id res chain seq x y z
N THR A 1 -20.66 -3.00 -20.25
CA THR A 1 -20.40 -4.37 -19.72
C THR A 1 -20.44 -4.35 -18.20
N ALA A 2 -20.44 -5.50 -17.50
CA ALA A 2 -20.54 -5.56 -16.04
C ALA A 2 -19.49 -4.68 -15.31
N ASP A 3 -18.28 -4.60 -15.88
CA ASP A 3 -17.18 -3.77 -15.35
C ASP A 3 -17.47 -2.26 -15.38
N GLU A 4 -18.22 -1.78 -16.38
CA GLU A 4 -18.56 -0.35 -16.52
C GLU A 4 -19.58 0.10 -15.47
N GLN A 5 -20.42 -0.82 -14.98
CA GLN A 5 -21.37 -0.54 -13.90
C GLN A 5 -20.74 -0.70 -12.52
N PHE A 6 -19.76 -1.62 -12.39
CA PHE A 6 -19.09 -1.89 -11.12
C PHE A 6 -18.34 -0.67 -10.58
N VAL A 7 -17.58 0.04 -11.40
CA VAL A 7 -16.76 1.19 -10.95
C VAL A 7 -17.60 2.32 -10.34
N PRO A 8 -18.68 2.80 -10.99
CA PRO A 8 -19.59 3.78 -10.39
C PRO A 8 -20.23 3.30 -9.09
N LEU A 9 -20.68 2.04 -9.03
CA LEU A 9 -21.31 1.46 -7.84
C LEU A 9 -20.33 1.38 -6.68
N LEU A 10 -19.12 0.87 -6.92
CA LEU A 10 -18.05 0.82 -5.92
C LEU A 10 -17.72 2.22 -5.42
N GLY A 11 -17.64 3.20 -6.33
CA GLY A 11 -17.45 4.60 -5.99
C GLY A 11 -18.54 5.12 -5.06
N PHE A 12 -19.81 4.92 -5.42
CA PHE A 12 -20.95 5.32 -4.61
C PHE A 12 -20.91 4.66 -3.21
N VAL A 13 -20.79 3.33 -3.15
CA VAL A 13 -20.77 2.57 -1.90
C VAL A 13 -19.62 3.03 -1.00
N SER A 14 -18.43 3.26 -1.55
CA SER A 14 -17.27 3.72 -0.77
C SER A 14 -17.46 5.12 -0.18
N HIS A 15 -18.23 5.99 -0.84
CA HIS A 15 -18.55 7.34 -0.31
C HIS A 15 -19.60 7.30 0.79
N VAL A 16 -20.58 6.39 0.72
CA VAL A 16 -21.65 6.27 1.73
C VAL A 16 -21.30 5.33 2.88
N ALA A 17 -20.31 4.45 2.71
CA ALA A 17 -19.88 3.49 3.73
C ALA A 17 -19.60 4.10 5.12
N PRO A 18 -18.97 5.29 5.26
CA PRO A 18 -18.75 5.92 6.57
C PRO A 18 -20.05 6.29 7.29
N CYS A 19 -21.16 6.50 6.57
CA CYS A 19 -22.47 6.77 7.15
C CYS A 19 -23.13 5.51 7.72
N TYR A 20 -22.68 4.32 7.32
CA TYR A 20 -23.23 3.02 7.73
C TYR A 20 -22.11 2.08 8.22
N PRO A 21 -21.35 2.46 9.26
CA PRO A 21 -20.12 1.76 9.66
C PRO A 21 -20.35 0.31 10.09
N LYS A 22 -21.54 -0.01 10.63
CA LYS A 22 -21.90 -1.39 11.01
C LYS A 22 -22.18 -2.27 9.78
N LEU A 23 -22.86 -1.73 8.78
CA LEU A 23 -23.22 -2.46 7.56
C LEU A 23 -21.99 -2.63 6.65
N ALA A 24 -21.19 -1.57 6.53
CA ALA A 24 -20.02 -1.52 5.65
C ALA A 24 -18.71 -1.93 6.33
N ALA A 25 -18.76 -2.60 7.48
CA ALA A 25 -17.57 -2.99 8.24
C ALA A 25 -16.66 -3.96 7.44
N ALA A 26 -17.26 -4.87 6.68
CA ALA A 26 -16.54 -5.87 5.88
C ALA A 26 -15.99 -5.31 4.56
N LEU A 27 -16.56 -4.21 4.07
CA LEU A 27 -16.26 -3.67 2.74
C LEU A 27 -14.76 -3.42 2.49
N PRO A 28 -14.00 -2.76 3.39
CA PRO A 28 -12.59 -2.54 3.11
C PRO A 28 -11.76 -3.83 3.09
N HIS A 29 -12.19 -4.84 3.85
CA HIS A 29 -11.54 -6.15 3.86
C HIS A 29 -11.75 -6.87 2.53
N GLU A 30 -13.01 -6.96 2.09
CA GLU A 30 -13.41 -7.61 0.83
C GLU A 30 -12.74 -6.97 -0.39
N ILE A 31 -12.70 -5.62 -0.47
CA ILE A 31 -11.98 -4.93 -1.55
C ILE A 31 -10.48 -5.23 -1.49
N GLY A 32 -9.91 -5.29 -0.28
CA GLY A 32 -8.50 -5.58 -0.08
C GLY A 32 -8.10 -6.98 -0.50
N GLU A 33 -8.87 -8.00 -0.11
CA GLU A 33 -8.64 -9.39 -0.50
C GLU A 33 -8.82 -9.59 -2.01
N ALA A 34 -9.91 -9.07 -2.58
CA ALA A 34 -10.16 -9.18 -4.00
C ALA A 34 -9.04 -8.54 -4.84
N LEU A 35 -8.46 -7.41 -4.39
CA LEU A 35 -7.29 -6.82 -5.02
C LEU A 35 -6.03 -7.67 -4.90
N GLU A 36 -5.79 -8.31 -3.76
CA GLU A 36 -4.58 -9.12 -3.56
C GLU A 36 -4.64 -10.44 -4.34
N GLU A 37 -5.82 -11.05 -4.45
CA GLU A 37 -6.01 -12.34 -5.13
C GLU A 37 -6.16 -12.20 -6.65
N HIS A 38 -6.90 -11.18 -7.11
CA HIS A 38 -7.36 -11.10 -8.49
C HIS A 38 -6.85 -9.87 -9.25
N ALA A 39 -5.84 -9.15 -8.73
CA ALA A 39 -5.32 -7.94 -9.39
C ALA A 39 -5.01 -8.18 -10.87
N ASP A 40 -4.22 -9.18 -11.21
CA ASP A 40 -3.74 -9.35 -12.58
C ASP A 40 -4.85 -9.76 -13.57
N SER A 41 -5.92 -10.42 -13.11
CA SER A 41 -7.09 -10.79 -13.94
C SER A 41 -8.12 -9.65 -14.08
N MET A 42 -8.07 -8.64 -13.20
CA MET A 42 -8.99 -7.50 -13.26
C MET A 42 -8.59 -6.47 -14.32
N ALA A 43 -9.60 -5.88 -14.96
CA ALA A 43 -9.39 -4.77 -15.88
C ALA A 43 -8.69 -3.58 -15.16
N PRO A 44 -7.72 -2.90 -15.80
CA PRO A 44 -6.99 -1.79 -15.18
C PRO A 44 -7.89 -0.67 -14.58
N PRO A 45 -9.04 -0.28 -15.18
CA PRO A 45 -9.95 0.69 -14.57
C PRO A 45 -10.53 0.22 -13.22
N VAL A 46 -10.91 -1.06 -13.13
CA VAL A 46 -11.49 -1.67 -11.92
C VAL A 46 -10.46 -1.71 -10.80
N ARG A 47 -9.23 -2.19 -11.08
CA ARG A 47 -8.13 -2.15 -10.11
C ARG A 47 -7.90 -0.76 -9.53
N ARG A 48 -7.87 0.26 -10.40
CA ARG A 48 -7.67 1.66 -9.99
C ARG A 48 -8.82 2.16 -9.11
N ALA A 49 -10.05 1.82 -9.45
CA ALA A 49 -11.23 2.18 -8.66
C ALA A 49 -11.20 1.54 -7.27
N MET A 50 -10.84 0.25 -7.17
CA MET A 50 -10.70 -0.46 -5.90
C MET A 50 -9.59 0.11 -5.03
N LEU A 51 -8.43 0.41 -5.61
CA LEU A 51 -7.36 1.07 -4.84
C LEU A 51 -7.81 2.44 -4.34
N GLN A 52 -8.50 3.23 -5.17
CA GLN A 52 -9.01 4.54 -4.79
C GLN A 52 -10.07 4.43 -3.67
N ALA A 53 -10.94 3.42 -3.74
CA ALA A 53 -11.92 3.12 -2.70
C ALA A 53 -11.24 2.81 -1.36
N LEU A 54 -10.21 1.94 -1.34
CA LEU A 54 -9.47 1.64 -0.12
C LEU A 54 -8.79 2.88 0.48
N ILE A 55 -8.16 3.71 -0.35
CA ILE A 55 -7.53 4.96 0.09
C ILE A 55 -8.57 5.91 0.70
N LEU A 56 -9.75 6.03 0.07
CA LEU A 56 -10.86 6.83 0.58
C LEU A 56 -11.32 6.32 1.94
N LEU A 57 -11.61 5.02 2.06
CA LEU A 57 -12.09 4.40 3.30
C LEU A 57 -11.06 4.54 4.44
N ARG A 58 -9.76 4.43 4.12
CA ARG A 58 -8.67 4.70 5.05
C ARG A 58 -8.64 6.16 5.52
N ASN A 59 -8.79 7.11 4.61
CA ASN A 59 -8.86 8.54 4.96
C ASN A 59 -10.11 8.88 5.79
N ARG A 60 -11.16 8.05 5.73
CA ARG A 60 -12.37 8.13 6.55
C ARG A 60 -12.26 7.35 7.87
N GLY A 61 -11.10 6.76 8.18
CA GLY A 61 -10.84 6.04 9.43
C GLY A 61 -11.42 4.62 9.49
N MET A 62 -11.91 4.08 8.37
CA MET A 62 -12.47 2.72 8.31
C MET A 62 -11.40 1.63 8.13
N VAL A 63 -10.18 2.02 7.77
CA VAL A 63 -9.06 1.08 7.58
C VAL A 63 -7.84 1.56 8.37
N PRO A 64 -7.28 0.72 9.25
CA PRO A 64 -6.02 1.03 9.92
C PRO A 64 -4.89 1.25 8.92
N ALA A 65 -4.08 2.29 9.13
CA ALA A 65 -3.00 2.65 8.22
C ALA A 65 -1.99 1.49 8.01
N LEU A 66 -1.60 0.80 9.09
CA LEU A 66 -0.69 -0.34 9.00
C LEU A 66 -1.21 -1.44 8.07
N GLN A 67 -2.51 -1.76 8.16
CA GLN A 67 -3.13 -2.80 7.35
C GLN A 67 -3.09 -2.40 5.86
N LEU A 68 -3.54 -1.20 5.51
CA LEU A 68 -3.52 -0.74 4.12
C LEU A 68 -2.09 -0.66 3.57
N LEU A 69 -1.15 -0.14 4.35
CA LEU A 69 0.25 -0.01 3.94
C LEU A 69 0.86 -1.37 3.62
N GLN A 70 0.66 -2.38 4.48
CA GLN A 70 1.13 -3.75 4.22
C GLN A 70 0.53 -4.31 2.93
N ARG A 71 -0.78 -4.11 2.68
CA ARG A 71 -1.41 -4.53 1.42
C ARG A 71 -0.81 -3.81 0.21
N CYS A 72 -0.58 -2.50 0.30
CA CYS A 72 0.06 -1.73 -0.78
C CYS A 72 1.42 -2.29 -1.17
N PHE A 73 2.23 -2.72 -0.20
CA PHE A 73 3.53 -3.34 -0.49
C PHE A 73 3.38 -4.70 -1.22
N ARG A 74 2.41 -5.54 -0.83
CA ARG A 74 2.12 -6.80 -1.56
C ARG A 74 1.67 -6.54 -3.00
N LEU A 75 0.85 -5.51 -3.20
CA LEU A 75 0.34 -5.11 -4.51
C LEU A 75 1.41 -4.55 -5.47
N PHE A 76 2.65 -4.30 -5.03
CA PHE A 76 3.73 -3.95 -5.97
C PHE A 76 4.07 -5.08 -6.96
N ARG A 77 3.64 -6.31 -6.68
CA ARG A 77 3.76 -7.47 -7.59
C ARG A 77 2.88 -7.36 -8.84
N CYS A 78 1.78 -6.63 -8.74
CA CYS A 78 0.81 -6.45 -9.84
C CYS A 78 1.50 -5.91 -11.10
N GLN A 79 1.18 -6.47 -12.26
CA GLN A 79 1.79 -6.12 -13.56
C GLN A 79 1.22 -4.83 -14.18
N ASP A 80 1.03 -3.79 -13.36
CA ASP A 80 0.48 -2.50 -13.76
C ASP A 80 1.38 -1.34 -13.30
N LYS A 81 2.15 -0.76 -14.23
CA LYS A 81 3.09 0.33 -13.94
C LYS A 81 2.40 1.59 -13.38
N VAL A 82 1.18 1.88 -13.83
CA VAL A 82 0.43 3.06 -13.39
C VAL A 82 -0.05 2.84 -11.95
N MET A 83 -0.57 1.66 -11.66
CA MET A 83 -0.95 1.27 -10.30
C MET A 83 0.23 1.30 -9.33
N ARG A 84 1.39 0.73 -9.71
CA ARG A 84 2.59 0.75 -8.86
C ARG A 84 3.05 2.18 -8.54
N THR A 85 3.00 3.08 -9.51
CA THR A 85 3.33 4.50 -9.27
C THR A 85 2.36 5.15 -8.29
N ARG A 86 1.05 4.88 -8.41
CA ARG A 86 0.04 5.39 -7.48
C ARG A 86 0.18 4.81 -6.07
N LEU A 87 0.41 3.50 -5.96
CA LEU A 87 0.69 2.82 -4.69
C LEU A 87 1.89 3.43 -4.00
N TYR A 88 2.98 3.63 -4.74
CA TYR A 88 4.20 4.23 -4.22
C TYR A 88 3.96 5.63 -3.65
N SER A 89 3.33 6.51 -4.45
CA SER A 89 2.99 7.87 -4.01
C SER A 89 2.07 7.87 -2.78
N HIS A 90 1.10 6.96 -2.74
CA HIS A 90 0.22 6.80 -1.58
C HIS A 90 1.03 6.38 -0.35
N VAL A 91 1.76 5.27 -0.39
CA VAL A 91 2.58 4.75 0.72
C VAL A 91 3.44 5.83 1.35
N ILE A 92 4.18 6.59 0.53
CA ILE A 92 5.06 7.65 1.01
C ILE A 92 4.27 8.79 1.69
N SER A 93 3.19 9.25 1.06
CA SER A 93 2.33 10.31 1.61
C SER A 93 1.66 9.86 2.91
N ASP A 94 1.26 8.60 2.96
CA ASP A 94 0.50 8.01 4.05
C ASP A 94 1.34 7.84 5.31
N VAL A 95 2.53 7.28 5.16
CA VAL A 95 3.51 7.16 6.24
C VAL A 95 3.92 8.54 6.73
N LYS A 96 4.09 9.52 5.83
CA LYS A 96 4.37 10.91 6.21
C LYS A 96 3.21 11.51 7.02
N ALA A 97 1.97 11.28 6.60
CA ALA A 97 0.78 11.80 7.28
C ALA A 97 0.63 11.23 8.70
N VAL A 98 0.83 9.92 8.87
CA VAL A 98 0.81 9.25 10.18
C VAL A 98 1.88 9.83 11.11
N ASN A 99 3.05 10.17 10.58
CA ASN A 99 4.17 10.71 11.34
C ASN A 99 4.21 12.25 11.43
N LEU A 100 3.19 12.96 10.93
CA LEU A 100 3.21 14.42 10.81
C LEU A 100 3.16 15.13 12.18
N LYS A 101 2.29 14.66 13.09
CA LYS A 101 2.10 15.28 14.41
C LYS A 101 3.05 14.70 15.45
N THR A 102 3.09 13.39 15.55
CA THR A 102 3.94 12.65 16.47
C THR A 102 4.38 11.38 15.76
N LYS A 103 5.65 11.00 15.94
CA LYS A 103 6.12 9.72 15.39
C LYS A 103 5.33 8.60 16.05
N ASP A 104 4.82 7.66 15.26
CA ASP A 104 4.21 6.42 15.75
C ASP A 104 5.26 5.30 15.72
N PRO A 105 5.96 5.02 16.84
CA PRO A 105 7.07 4.07 16.83
C PRO A 105 6.59 2.64 16.62
N HIS A 106 5.35 2.32 17.03
CA HIS A 106 4.78 1.00 16.89
C HIS A 106 4.47 0.70 15.42
N LEU A 107 3.74 1.59 14.75
CA LEU A 107 3.45 1.45 13.32
C LEU A 107 4.75 1.46 12.50
N ASN A 108 5.68 2.36 12.79
CA ASN A 108 6.95 2.43 12.07
C ASN A 108 7.76 1.14 12.21
N LYS A 109 7.89 0.59 13.43
CA LYS A 109 8.64 -0.66 13.65
C LYS A 109 7.97 -1.84 12.95
N ALA A 110 6.64 -1.95 13.04
CA ALA A 110 5.88 -3.00 12.38
C ALA A 110 6.02 -2.92 10.84
N LEU A 111 5.89 -1.72 10.28
CA LEU A 111 5.99 -1.51 8.84
C LEU A 111 7.43 -1.68 8.33
N GLN A 112 8.44 -1.19 9.05
CA GLN A 112 9.85 -1.43 8.72
C GLN A 112 10.16 -2.93 8.66
N ASN A 113 9.74 -3.71 9.66
CA ASN A 113 9.92 -5.17 9.67
C ASN A 113 9.27 -5.82 8.44
N PHE A 114 8.06 -5.39 8.10
CA PHE A 114 7.35 -5.90 6.94
C PHE A 114 8.09 -5.58 5.63
N VAL A 115 8.53 -4.32 5.45
CA VAL A 115 9.27 -3.89 4.25
C VAL A 115 10.61 -4.61 4.10
N ILE A 116 11.30 -4.89 5.20
CA ILE A 116 12.54 -5.68 5.18
C ILE A 116 12.28 -7.09 4.63
N GLY A 117 11.19 -7.73 5.05
CA GLY A 117 10.76 -9.00 4.48
C GLY A 117 10.47 -8.88 2.97
N MET A 118 9.80 -7.80 2.55
CA MET A 118 9.48 -7.56 1.14
C MET A 118 10.71 -7.24 0.26
N ILE A 119 11.80 -6.73 0.83
CA ILE A 119 13.06 -6.50 0.08
C ILE A 119 13.70 -7.85 -0.30
N ALA A 120 13.46 -8.90 0.48
CA ALA A 120 13.89 -10.26 0.18
C ALA A 120 12.85 -11.07 -0.63
N ASP A 121 11.78 -10.44 -1.12
CA ASP A 121 10.74 -11.10 -1.91
C ASP A 121 11.29 -11.64 -3.24
N SER A 122 10.74 -12.75 -3.72
CA SER A 122 11.12 -13.36 -5.01
C SER A 122 10.75 -12.49 -6.22
N SER A 123 9.80 -11.57 -6.07
CA SER A 123 9.48 -10.58 -7.09
C SER A 123 10.48 -9.42 -7.03
N GLY A 124 11.41 -9.39 -7.99
CA GLY A 124 12.37 -8.30 -8.12
C GLY A 124 11.72 -6.91 -8.20
N VAL A 125 10.53 -6.81 -8.80
CA VAL A 125 9.76 -5.55 -8.85
C VAL A 125 9.28 -5.15 -7.46
N ALA A 126 8.67 -6.06 -6.70
CA ALA A 126 8.20 -5.76 -5.35
C ALA A 126 9.37 -5.42 -4.41
N ALA A 127 10.48 -6.17 -4.50
CA ALA A 127 11.70 -5.88 -3.76
C ALA A 127 12.27 -4.50 -4.11
N GLN A 128 12.34 -4.14 -5.39
CA GLN A 128 12.82 -2.84 -5.86
C GLN A 128 11.95 -1.68 -5.36
N TYR A 129 10.62 -1.78 -5.47
CA TYR A 129 9.72 -0.73 -4.96
C TYR A 129 9.78 -0.62 -3.43
N SER A 130 9.94 -1.74 -2.73
CA SER A 130 10.11 -1.78 -1.27
C SER A 130 11.38 -1.07 -0.83
N LEU A 131 12.51 -1.36 -1.49
CA LEU A 131 13.78 -0.69 -1.25
C LEU A 131 13.70 0.81 -1.55
N ARG A 132 13.09 1.19 -2.68
CA ARG A 132 12.89 2.61 -3.04
C ARG A 132 12.09 3.34 -1.96
N ALA A 133 11.02 2.74 -1.46
CA ALA A 133 10.19 3.35 -0.43
C ALA A 133 10.99 3.53 0.87
N MET A 134 11.77 2.53 1.27
CA MET A 134 12.64 2.62 2.44
C MET A 134 13.68 3.74 2.32
N VAL A 135 14.35 3.86 1.16
CA VAL A 135 15.30 4.95 0.87
C VAL A 135 14.61 6.32 0.92
N GLU A 136 13.42 6.45 0.35
CA GLU A 136 12.69 7.72 0.37
C GLU A 136 12.25 8.10 1.79
N LEU A 137 11.77 7.17 2.59
CA LEU A 137 11.38 7.41 3.98
C LEU A 137 12.57 7.77 4.88
N TYR A 138 13.76 7.22 4.60
CA TYR A 138 15.02 7.67 5.21
C TYR A 138 15.35 9.12 4.82
N ARG A 139 15.28 9.46 3.52
CA ARG A 139 15.54 10.83 3.02
C ARG A 139 14.56 11.86 3.57
N LYS A 140 13.31 11.47 3.88
CA LYS A 140 12.32 12.32 4.55
C LYS A 140 12.45 12.37 6.07
N HIS A 141 13.51 11.82 6.65
CA HIS A 141 13.80 11.79 8.10
C HIS A 141 12.75 11.05 8.95
N ILE A 142 11.95 10.17 8.34
CA ILE A 142 10.95 9.37 9.07
C ILE A 142 11.63 8.13 9.67
N TRP A 143 12.32 7.35 8.83
CA TRP A 143 13.05 6.13 9.22
C TRP A 143 14.56 6.37 9.27
N ARG A 144 14.98 7.36 10.04
CA ARG A 144 16.40 7.72 10.20
C ARG A 144 17.02 6.97 11.38
N ASP A 145 17.25 5.68 11.18
CA ASP A 145 17.79 4.78 12.20
C ASP A 145 18.85 3.82 11.61
N ALA A 146 19.70 3.25 12.48
CA ALA A 146 20.81 2.38 12.07
C ALA A 146 20.32 1.13 11.33
N LYS A 147 19.16 0.58 11.70
CA LYS A 147 18.60 -0.62 11.07
C LYS A 147 18.23 -0.33 9.61
N THR A 148 17.57 0.79 9.34
CA THR A 148 17.23 1.23 7.98
C THR A 148 18.49 1.39 7.12
N VAL A 149 19.54 2.02 7.63
CA VAL A 149 20.82 2.19 6.90
C VAL A 149 21.47 0.84 6.59
N ASN A 150 21.54 -0.05 7.57
CA ASN A 150 22.13 -1.38 7.40
C ASN A 150 21.39 -2.20 6.33
N VAL A 151 20.05 -2.18 6.34
CA VAL A 151 19.24 -2.88 5.33
C VAL A 151 19.49 -2.33 3.93
N VAL A 152 19.51 -0.99 3.77
CA VAL A 152 19.80 -0.36 2.48
C VAL A 152 21.20 -0.71 1.98
N ALA A 153 22.20 -0.75 2.86
CA ALA A 153 23.56 -1.15 2.51
C ALA A 153 23.61 -2.64 2.11
N SER A 154 22.96 -3.54 2.86
CA SER A 154 22.88 -4.95 2.53
C SER A 154 22.19 -5.21 1.19
N ALA A 155 21.18 -4.40 0.84
CA ALA A 155 20.47 -4.52 -0.43
C ALA A 155 21.34 -4.28 -1.67
N LEU A 156 22.49 -3.59 -1.52
CA LEU A 156 23.46 -3.42 -2.61
C LEU A 156 24.13 -4.73 -3.04
N PHE A 157 24.15 -5.72 -2.16
CA PHE A 157 24.76 -7.04 -2.40
C PHE A 157 23.73 -8.10 -2.83
N CYS A 158 22.46 -7.73 -2.98
CA CYS A 158 21.42 -8.66 -3.43
C CYS A 158 21.59 -9.03 -4.91
N SER A 159 21.26 -10.28 -5.24
CA SER A 159 21.40 -10.87 -6.58
C SER A 159 20.41 -10.35 -7.64
N HIS A 160 19.40 -9.57 -7.23
CA HIS A 160 18.43 -8.97 -8.15
C HIS A 160 19.10 -7.84 -8.96
N GLN A 161 19.57 -8.16 -10.17
CA GLN A 161 20.07 -7.15 -11.12
C GLN A 161 18.94 -6.21 -11.57
N LYS A 162 19.34 -4.98 -11.93
CA LYS A 162 18.49 -3.80 -12.21
C LYS A 162 17.31 -4.05 -13.13
#